data_AF-A0A7C1YDH4-F1
#
_entry.id   AF-A0A7C1YDH4-F1
#
_cell.length_a   1.000
_cell.length_b   1.000
_cell.length_c   1.000
_cell.angle_alpha   90.00
_cell.angle_beta   90.00
_cell.angle_gamma   90.00
#
_symmetry.space_group_name_H-M   'P 1'
#
loop_
_entity.id
_entity.type
_entity.pdbx_description
1 polymer ?
#
loop_
_entity_poly.entity_id
_entity_poly.type
_entity_poly.pdbx_seq_one_letter_code
_entity_poly.pdbx_strand_id
1 'polypeptide(L)'
;MKHEPRKSNNPMEGVMDSSFFNSLFDMSFSKFITPKIIKYIYIISVVIIGLLCLFIAFSGFSKGVGSGFGALILASITFIVWITLTRLWLEFVMAVFQIAENTAALKK
;
A
#
# COMPACT_ATOMS: atom_id res chain seq x y z
N MET A 1 -35.70 -31.05 32.59
CA MET A 1 -35.00 -30.74 31.32
C MET A 1 -34.57 -29.28 31.38
N LYS A 2 -33.32 -29.00 31.77
CA LYS A 2 -32.77 -27.64 31.80
C LYS A 2 -31.67 -27.62 30.74
N HIS A 3 -31.99 -27.08 29.57
CA HIS A 3 -31.00 -26.85 28.52
C HIS A 3 -30.23 -25.59 28.88
N GLU A 4 -29.00 -25.73 29.33
CA GLU A 4 -28.04 -24.62 29.39
C GLU A 4 -27.36 -24.50 28.02
N PRO A 5 -27.38 -23.34 27.36
CA PRO A 5 -26.58 -23.14 26.16
C PRO A 5 -25.10 -22.97 26.58
N ARG A 6 -24.23 -23.86 26.07
CA ARG A 6 -22.77 -23.67 26.16
C ARG A 6 -22.40 -22.36 25.46
N LYS A 7 -22.04 -21.34 26.23
CA LYS A 7 -21.44 -20.12 25.72
C LYS A 7 -20.10 -20.50 25.07
N SER A 8 -20.07 -20.45 23.73
CA SER A 8 -18.85 -20.63 22.94
C SER A 8 -17.96 -19.40 23.14
N ASN A 9 -17.15 -19.45 24.20
CA ASN A 9 -16.13 -18.45 24.47
C ASN A 9 -14.95 -18.76 23.54
N ASN A 10 -15.05 -18.35 22.28
CA ASN A 10 -13.95 -18.50 21.34
C ASN A 10 -13.04 -17.27 21.49
N PRO A 11 -11.82 -17.37 22.05
CA PRO A 11 -10.94 -16.22 22.29
C PRO A 11 -10.32 -15.63 21.01
N MET A 12 -10.85 -15.98 19.84
CA MET A 12 -10.23 -15.75 18.53
C MET A 12 -10.84 -14.56 17.74
N GLU A 13 -11.79 -13.82 18.31
CA GLU A 13 -12.47 -12.71 17.60
C GLU A 13 -11.61 -11.43 17.43
N GLY A 14 -10.39 -11.36 17.99
CA GLY A 14 -9.55 -10.14 17.97
C GLY A 14 -8.14 -10.28 17.37
N VAL A 15 -7.82 -11.38 16.68
CA VAL A 15 -6.41 -11.71 16.31
C VAL A 15 -6.06 -11.38 14.85
N MET A 16 -7.02 -10.97 14.01
CA MET A 16 -6.75 -10.73 12.59
C MET A 16 -5.94 -9.46 12.31
N ASP A 17 -6.07 -8.40 13.13
CA ASP A 17 -5.36 -7.15 12.88
C ASP A 17 -3.91 -7.19 13.38
N SER A 18 -3.66 -7.77 14.56
CA SER A 18 -2.32 -7.81 15.16
C SER A 18 -1.33 -8.66 14.36
N SER A 19 -1.79 -9.75 13.73
CA SER A 19 -0.92 -10.63 12.95
C SER A 19 -0.42 -10.00 11.65
N PHE A 20 -1.21 -9.11 11.01
CA PHE A 20 -0.81 -8.41 9.78
C PHE A 20 0.28 -7.37 10.08
N PHE A 21 0.05 -6.50 11.09
CA PHE A 21 1.04 -5.50 11.49
C PHE A 21 2.31 -6.13 12.08
N ASN A 22 2.20 -7.20 12.86
CA ASN A 22 3.37 -7.93 13.36
C ASN A 22 4.19 -8.57 12.23
N SER A 23 3.55 -9.04 11.16
CA SER A 23 4.25 -9.56 9.98
C SER A 23 4.87 -8.47 9.10
N LEU A 24 4.42 -7.20 9.19
CA LEU A 24 5.06 -6.07 8.51
C LEU A 24 6.36 -5.63 9.20
N PHE A 25 6.47 -5.82 10.52
CA PHE A 25 7.66 -5.50 11.32
C PHE A 25 8.58 -6.72 11.56
N ASP A 26 8.28 -7.86 10.95
CA ASP A 26 9.15 -9.03 10.99
C ASP A 26 10.40 -8.78 10.12
N MET A 27 11.47 -8.30 10.75
CA MET A 27 12.77 -8.01 10.10
C MET A 27 13.55 -9.29 9.71
N SER A 28 12.95 -10.47 9.86
CA SER A 28 13.46 -11.70 9.29
C SER A 28 13.15 -11.74 7.79
N PHE A 29 14.04 -11.17 6.96
CA PHE A 29 14.01 -11.25 5.49
C PHE A 29 14.15 -12.69 4.91
N SER A 30 13.81 -13.72 5.69
CA SER A 30 13.95 -15.14 5.34
C SER A 30 12.86 -15.61 4.36
N LYS A 31 11.71 -14.94 4.31
CA LYS A 31 10.70 -15.11 3.25
C LYS A 31 10.35 -13.75 2.67
N PHE A 32 10.49 -13.61 1.36
CA PHE A 32 10.09 -12.41 0.64
C PHE A 32 8.58 -12.16 0.80
N ILE A 33 8.23 -11.31 1.77
CA ILE A 33 6.86 -10.88 2.05
C ILE A 33 6.38 -9.80 1.06
N THR A 34 7.31 -9.26 0.26
CA THR A 34 7.12 -8.20 -0.72
C THR A 34 5.92 -8.43 -1.66
N PRO A 35 5.71 -9.62 -2.26
CA PRO A 35 4.57 -9.85 -3.16
C PRO A 35 3.22 -9.75 -2.43
N LYS A 36 3.18 -10.10 -1.14
CA LYS A 36 1.95 -10.08 -0.33
C LYS A 36 1.55 -8.67 0.07
N ILE A 37 2.52 -7.79 0.32
CA ILE A 37 2.26 -6.44 0.85
C ILE A 37 2.14 -5.40 -0.26
N ILE A 38 2.53 -5.72 -1.49
CA ILE A 38 2.64 -4.75 -2.59
C ILE A 38 1.35 -3.95 -2.85
N LYS A 39 0.18 -4.58 -2.66
CA LYS A 39 -1.13 -3.91 -2.76
C LYS A 39 -1.29 -2.81 -1.71
N TYR A 40 -0.88 -3.07 -0.48
CA TYR A 40 -0.92 -2.08 0.60
C TYR A 40 0.07 -0.95 0.35
N ILE A 41 1.28 -1.27 -0.13
CA ILE A 41 2.28 -0.25 -0.53
C ILE A 41 1.69 0.67 -1.60
N TYR A 42 1.05 0.12 -2.64
CA TYR A 42 0.43 0.93 -3.68
C TYR A 42 -0.62 1.90 -3.12
N ILE A 43 -1.54 1.41 -2.27
CA ILE A 43 -2.59 2.23 -1.67
C ILE A 43 -1.97 3.36 -0.85
N ILE A 44 -0.98 3.04 -0.01
CA ILE A 44 -0.27 4.03 0.81
C ILE A 44 0.43 5.06 -0.08
N SER A 45 1.12 4.63 -1.15
CA SER A 45 1.76 5.54 -2.10
C SER A 45 0.75 6.47 -2.78
N VAL A 46 -0.39 5.96 -3.23
CA VAL A 46 -1.46 6.77 -3.84
C VAL A 46 -1.97 7.83 -2.87
N VAL A 47 -2.20 7.46 -1.60
CA VAL A 47 -2.64 8.40 -0.56
C VAL A 47 -1.60 9.49 -0.32
N ILE A 48 -0.32 9.12 -0.21
CA ILE A 48 0.78 10.08 -0.01
C ILE A 48 0.90 11.03 -1.20
N ILE A 49 0.87 10.51 -2.43
CA ILE A 49 0.94 11.33 -3.65
C ILE A 49 -0.27 12.25 -3.74
N GLY A 50 -1.47 11.77 -3.39
CA GLY A 50 -2.68 12.58 -3.32
C GLY A 50 -2.56 13.74 -2.32
N LEU A 51 -2.05 13.48 -1.12
CA LEU A 51 -1.81 14.50 -0.10
C LEU A 51 -0.76 15.54 -0.54
N LEU A 52 0.33 15.10 -1.18
CA LEU A 52 1.34 16.00 -1.74
C LEU A 52 0.76 16.90 -2.83
N CYS A 53 -0.04 16.33 -3.73
CA CYS A 53 -0.76 17.04 -4.78
C CYS A 53 -1.70 18.11 -4.19
N LEU A 54 -2.44 17.75 -3.14
CA LEU A 54 -3.33 18.66 -2.43
C LEU A 54 -2.54 19.81 -1.77
N PHE A 55 -1.40 19.50 -1.14
CA PHE A 55 -0.52 20.51 -0.55
C PHE A 55 0.04 21.49 -1.59
N ILE A 56 0.44 21.00 -2.77
CA ILE A 56 0.89 21.84 -3.89
C ILE A 56 -0.23 22.78 -4.34
N ALA A 57 -1.45 22.27 -4.49
CA ALA A 57 -2.60 23.09 -4.87
C ALA A 57 -2.85 24.20 -3.83
N PHE A 58 -2.96 23.86 -2.53
CA PHE A 58 -3.16 24.85 -1.46
C PHE A 58 -2.03 25.89 -1.39
N SER A 59 -0.78 25.45 -1.50
CA SER A 59 0.39 26.34 -1.51
C SER A 59 0.37 27.32 -2.70
N GLY A 60 -0.12 26.87 -3.86
CA GLY A 60 -0.31 27.70 -5.04
C GLY A 60 -1.34 28.81 -4.84
N PHE A 61 -2.48 28.48 -4.24
CA PHE A 61 -3.54 29.45 -3.94
C PHE A 61 -3.13 30.48 -2.88
N SER A 62 -2.31 30.09 -1.90
CA SER A 62 -1.77 31.01 -0.90
C SER A 62 -0.88 32.12 -1.49
N LYS A 63 -0.34 31.93 -2.69
CA LYS A 63 0.48 32.94 -3.40
C LYS A 63 -0.33 33.84 -4.34
N GLY A 64 -1.61 33.52 -4.58
CA GLY A 64 -2.49 34.25 -5.48
C GLY A 64 -3.31 33.36 -6.40
N VAL A 65 -4.35 33.93 -7.02
CA VAL A 65 -5.30 33.19 -7.86
C VAL A 65 -4.65 32.64 -9.13
N GLY A 66 -3.77 33.42 -9.78
CA GLY A 66 -3.05 32.98 -10.98
C GLY A 66 -2.06 31.83 -10.71
N SER A 67 -1.33 31.90 -9.59
CA SER A 67 -0.46 30.79 -9.16
C SER A 67 -1.25 29.57 -8.71
N GLY A 68 -2.45 29.75 -8.13
CA GLY A 68 -3.35 28.65 -7.78
C GLY A 68 -3.80 27.84 -8.99
N PHE A 69 -4.18 28.49 -10.08
CA PHE A 69 -4.50 27.80 -11.34
C PHE A 69 -3.29 27.04 -11.91
N GLY A 70 -2.12 27.68 -11.95
CA GLY A 70 -0.88 27.00 -12.37
C GLY A 70 -0.56 25.78 -11.51
N ALA A 71 -0.75 25.89 -10.19
CA ALA A 71 -0.55 24.80 -9.25
C ALA A 71 -1.54 23.64 -9.46
N LEU A 72 -2.81 23.90 -9.78
CA LEU A 72 -3.79 22.84 -10.08
C LEU A 72 -3.43 22.00 -11.30
N ILE A 73 -3.00 22.65 -12.38
CA ILE A 73 -2.52 21.97 -13.59
C ILE A 73 -1.26 21.16 -13.26
N LEU A 74 -0.30 21.78 -12.57
CA LEU A 74 0.95 21.11 -12.21
C LEU A 74 0.71 19.92 -11.28
N ALA A 75 -0.18 20.07 -10.29
CA ALA A 75 -0.53 19.04 -9.33
C ALA A 75 -1.23 17.86 -10.03
N SER A 76 -2.15 18.12 -10.98
CA SER A 76 -2.82 17.08 -11.77
C SER A 76 -1.83 16.28 -12.62
N ILE A 77 -0.93 16.95 -13.35
CA ILE A 77 0.11 16.30 -14.15
C ILE A 77 1.03 15.46 -13.24
N THR A 78 1.48 16.06 -12.15
CA THR A 78 2.33 15.41 -11.14
C THR A 78 1.66 14.14 -10.61
N PHE A 79 0.38 14.20 -10.24
CA PHE A 79 -0.37 13.06 -9.72
C PHE A 79 -0.41 11.89 -10.70
N ILE A 80 -0.75 12.15 -11.96
CA ILE A 80 -0.85 11.11 -13.00
C ILE A 80 0.52 10.48 -13.28
N VAL A 81 1.56 11.30 -13.41
CA VAL A 81 2.92 10.84 -13.67
C VAL A 81 3.43 9.98 -12.52
N TRP A 82 3.30 10.44 -11.28
CA TRP A 82 3.79 9.71 -10.11
C TRP A 82 3.03 8.40 -9.88
N ILE A 83 1.70 8.38 -10.01
CA ILE A 83 0.94 7.13 -9.90
C ILE A 83 1.34 6.11 -10.98
N THR A 84 1.55 6.58 -12.20
CA THR A 84 1.96 5.71 -13.32
C THR A 84 3.35 5.13 -13.07
N LEU A 85 4.29 5.97 -12.60
CA LEU A 85 5.63 5.52 -12.23
C LEU A 85 5.60 4.53 -11.06
N THR A 86 4.80 4.79 -10.02
CA THR A 86 4.62 3.85 -8.92
C THR A 86 4.07 2.51 -9.42
N ARG A 87 3.08 2.51 -10.32
CA ARG A 87 2.56 1.27 -10.92
C ARG A 87 3.68 0.50 -11.65
N LEU A 88 4.42 1.19 -12.51
CA LEU A 88 5.51 0.59 -13.28
C LEU A 88 6.59 -0.01 -12.36
N TRP A 89 6.95 0.69 -11.30
CA TRP A 89 7.92 0.22 -10.31
C TRP A 89 7.44 -1.03 -9.57
N LEU A 90 6.18 -1.05 -9.10
CA LEU A 90 5.65 -2.21 -8.40
C LEU A 90 5.50 -3.42 -9.32
N GLU A 91 5.13 -3.19 -10.58
CA GLU A 91 5.06 -4.23 -11.60
C GLU A 91 6.44 -4.82 -11.89
N PHE A 92 7.47 -3.98 -11.98
CA PHE A 92 8.85 -4.42 -12.10
C PHE A 92 9.30 -5.26 -10.88
N VAL A 93 9.01 -4.80 -9.66
CA VAL A 93 9.32 -5.55 -8.43
C VAL A 93 8.61 -6.91 -8.42
N MET A 94 7.32 -6.96 -8.75
CA MET A 94 6.55 -8.20 -8.86
C MET A 94 7.15 -9.15 -9.89
N ALA A 95 7.52 -8.65 -11.07
CA ALA A 95 8.09 -9.45 -12.14
C ALA A 95 9.41 -10.12 -11.68
N VAL A 96 10.28 -9.38 -10.99
CA VAL A 96 11.53 -9.93 -10.43
C VAL A 96 11.24 -11.04 -9.40
N PHE A 97 10.28 -10.82 -8.50
CA PHE A 97 9.89 -11.84 -7.52
C PHE A 97 9.32 -13.10 -8.18
N GLN A 98 8.49 -12.94 -9.20
CA GLN A 98 7.91 -14.05 -9.93
C GLN A 98 8.96 -14.89 -10.65
N ILE A 99 10.00 -14.25 -11.21
CA ILE A 99 11.14 -14.94 -11.83
C ILE A 99 11.93 -15.74 -10.79
N ALA A 100 12.16 -15.18 -9.60
CA ALA A 100 12.85 -15.85 -8.51
C ALA A 100 12.10 -17.10 -8.02
N GLU A 101 10.76 -17.01 -7.89
CA GLU A 101 9.92 -18.15 -7.50
C GLU A 101 9.88 -19.24 -8.57
N ASN A 102 9.75 -18.88 -9.86
CA ASN A 102 9.77 -19.85 -10.96
C ASN A 102 11.11 -20.61 -11.05
N THR A 103 12.23 -19.94 -10.77
CA THR A 103 13.55 -20.57 -10.76
C THR A 103 13.69 -21.57 -9.59
N ALA A 104 13.10 -21.25 -8.44
CA ALA A 104 13.08 -22.16 -7.29
C ALA A 104 12.23 -23.42 -7.55
N ALA A 105 11.14 -23.30 -8.32
CA ALA A 105 10.28 -24.43 -8.68
C ALA A 105 10.95 -25.45 -9.61
N LEU A 106 11.87 -25.02 -10.47
CA LEU A 106 12.60 -25.89 -11.42
C LEU A 106 13.69 -26.75 -10.74
N LYS A 107 14.06 -26.46 -9.49
CA LYS A 107 15.11 -27.18 -8.75
C LYS A 107 14.58 -28.37 -7.94
N LYS A 108 13.30 -28.73 -8.11
CA LYS A 108 12.62 -29.84 -7.45
C LYS A 108 12.23 -30.90 -8.46
#